data_AF-A0A1F2WL60-F1
#
_entry.id   AF-A0A1F2WL60-F1
#
_cell.length_a   1.000
_cell.length_b   1.000
_cell.length_c   1.000
_cell.angle_alpha   90.00
_cell.angle_beta   90.00
_cell.angle_gamma   90.00
#
_symmetry.space_group_name_H-M   'P 1'
#
loop_
_entity.id
_entity.type
_entity.pdbx_description
1 polymer ?
#
loop_
_entity_poly.entity_id
_entity_poly.type
_entity_poly.pdbx_seq_one_letter_code
_entity_poly.pdbx_strand_id
1 'polypeptide(L)'
;MVMEDHLARTRFLIRDRDAKYSGSFDEVFCSEGVRVIRTPTRSPKANAVAERFVRTIRRECLDHVLVLGERHLERTLRVYVRHYNRERPHRGLSLQTPEPRPTPNRADGEVVRVARLGGLINEYRRFAA
;
A
#
# COMPACT_ATOMS: atom_id res chain seq x y z
N MET A 1 -0.11 -17.42 4.03
CA MET A 1 -1.48 -17.04 4.41
C MET A 1 -2.00 -15.75 3.75
N VAL A 2 -1.41 -14.54 3.95
CA VAL A 2 -1.95 -13.30 3.31
C VAL A 2 -1.69 -13.23 1.80
N MET A 3 -0.53 -13.74 1.34
CA MET A 3 -0.19 -13.76 -0.08
C MET A 3 -1.07 -14.74 -0.88
N GLU A 4 -1.31 -15.95 -0.37
CA GLU A 4 -2.13 -16.98 -1.04
C GLU A 4 -3.57 -16.49 -1.28
N ASP A 5 -4.17 -15.84 -0.28
CA ASP A 5 -5.57 -15.37 -0.36
C ASP A 5 -5.74 -14.19 -1.34
N HIS A 6 -4.71 -13.35 -1.52
CA HIS A 6 -4.69 -12.31 -2.54
C HIS A 6 -4.36 -12.84 -3.94
N LEU A 7 -3.50 -13.85 -4.06
CA LEU A 7 -3.18 -14.48 -5.33
C LEU A 7 -4.39 -15.20 -5.92
N ALA A 8 -5.21 -15.85 -5.09
CA ALA A 8 -6.45 -16.51 -5.51
C ALA A 8 -7.43 -15.60 -6.28
N ARG A 9 -7.39 -14.28 -6.04
CA ARG A 9 -8.26 -13.29 -6.74
C ARG A 9 -7.52 -12.49 -7.81
N THR A 10 -6.22 -12.71 -7.98
CA THR A 10 -5.38 -11.93 -8.88
C THR A 10 -5.30 -12.63 -10.23
N ARG A 11 -5.73 -11.96 -11.31
CA ARG A 11 -5.66 -12.52 -12.67
C ARG A 11 -4.38 -12.13 -13.41
N PHE A 12 -3.84 -10.96 -13.09
CA PHE A 12 -2.68 -10.40 -13.78
C PHE A 12 -1.71 -9.78 -12.78
N LEU A 13 -0.42 -10.03 -13.00
CA LEU A 13 0.66 -9.29 -12.38
C LEU A 13 1.25 -8.36 -13.44
N ILE A 14 1.17 -7.04 -13.23
CA ILE A 14 1.81 -6.05 -14.11
C ILE A 14 3.11 -5.59 -13.44
N ARG A 15 4.23 -5.74 -14.14
CA ARG A 15 5.55 -5.29 -13.66
C ARG A 15 6.41 -4.71 -14.77
N ASP A 16 7.41 -3.91 -14.42
CA ASP A 16 8.35 -3.34 -15.40
C ASP A 16 9.40 -4.37 -15.87
N ARG A 17 10.39 -3.97 -16.68
CA ARG A 17 11.43 -4.88 -17.16
C ARG A 17 12.71 -4.87 -16.31
N ASP A 18 12.67 -4.43 -15.04
CA ASP A 18 13.85 -4.47 -14.16
C ASP A 18 14.42 -5.90 -14.07
N ALA A 19 15.75 -6.01 -14.16
CA ALA A 19 16.47 -7.28 -14.15
C ALA A 19 16.39 -8.01 -12.80
N LYS A 20 15.95 -7.33 -11.73
CA LYS A 20 15.67 -7.95 -10.43
C LYS A 20 14.57 -9.01 -10.48
N TYR A 21 13.65 -8.93 -11.47
CA TYR A 21 12.62 -9.93 -11.68
C TYR A 21 13.18 -11.10 -12.51
N SER A 22 13.66 -12.12 -11.82
CA SER A 22 14.16 -13.36 -12.43
C SER A 22 13.03 -14.18 -13.08
N GLY A 23 13.39 -15.19 -13.88
CA GLY A 23 12.42 -16.17 -14.38
C GLY A 23 11.67 -16.88 -13.25
N SER A 24 12.39 -17.29 -12.21
CA SER A 24 11.82 -17.91 -11.01
C SER A 24 10.83 -17.01 -10.26
N PHE A 25 10.99 -15.69 -10.34
CA PHE A 25 10.00 -14.76 -9.79
C PHE A 25 8.67 -14.86 -10.55
N ASP A 26 8.71 -14.81 -11.89
CA ASP A 26 7.51 -14.92 -12.73
C ASP A 26 6.84 -16.31 -12.54
N GLU A 27 7.62 -17.38 -12.34
CA GLU A 27 7.13 -18.75 -12.14
C GLU A 27 6.25 -18.93 -10.90
N VAL A 28 6.59 -18.28 -9.78
CA VAL A 28 5.79 -18.34 -8.53
C VAL A 28 4.36 -17.81 -8.75
N PHE A 29 4.17 -16.83 -9.62
CA PHE A 29 2.84 -16.30 -9.92
C PHE A 29 2.11 -17.15 -10.96
N CYS A 30 2.85 -17.64 -11.96
CA CYS A 30 2.29 -18.51 -12.99
C CYS A 30 1.80 -19.85 -12.42
N SER A 31 2.47 -20.43 -11.41
CA SER A 31 2.02 -21.66 -10.73
C SER A 31 0.68 -21.47 -10.01
N GLU A 32 0.39 -20.25 -9.56
CA GLU A 32 -0.87 -19.86 -8.93
C GLU A 32 -1.93 -19.39 -9.96
N GLY A 33 -1.69 -19.57 -11.27
CA GLY A 33 -2.62 -19.20 -12.34
C GLY A 33 -2.64 -17.71 -12.69
N VAL A 34 -1.70 -16.92 -12.16
CA VAL A 34 -1.61 -15.47 -12.44
C VAL A 34 -0.80 -15.23 -13.71
N ARG A 35 -1.34 -14.44 -14.65
CA ARG A 35 -0.60 -14.08 -15.87
C ARG A 35 0.30 -12.87 -15.64
N VAL A 36 1.60 -13.04 -15.85
CA VAL A 36 2.57 -11.93 -15.79
C VAL A 36 2.54 -11.11 -17.09
N ILE A 37 2.39 -9.80 -16.97
CA ILE A 37 2.41 -8.81 -18.06
C ILE A 37 3.55 -7.83 -17.80
N ARG A 38 4.50 -7.76 -18.73
CA ARG A 38 5.61 -6.80 -18.70
C ARG A 38 5.16 -5.49 -19.34
N THR A 39 5.43 -4.35 -18.70
CA THR A 39 5.13 -3.03 -19.29
C THR A 39 5.83 -2.86 -20.65
N PRO A 40 5.32 -2.06 -21.61
CA PRO A 40 5.99 -1.80 -22.88
C PRO A 40 7.37 -1.15 -22.72
N THR A 41 8.28 -1.36 -23.69
CA THR A 41 9.64 -0.81 -23.63
C THR A 41 9.57 0.71 -23.73
N ARG A 42 10.36 1.41 -22.91
CA ARG A 42 10.42 2.89 -22.92
C ARG A 42 9.06 3.57 -22.72
N SER A 43 8.15 2.93 -21.97
CA SER A 43 6.83 3.48 -21.65
C SER A 43 6.71 3.78 -20.14
N PRO A 44 7.21 4.95 -19.67
CA PRO A 44 7.20 5.30 -18.25
C PRO A 44 5.78 5.35 -17.67
N LYS A 45 4.79 5.72 -18.49
CA LYS A 45 3.39 5.78 -18.06
C LYS A 45 2.82 4.40 -17.69
N ALA A 46 3.35 3.32 -18.24
CA ALA A 46 2.85 1.97 -17.98
C ALA A 46 3.19 1.45 -16.57
N ASN A 47 4.15 2.05 -15.87
CA ASN A 47 4.49 1.73 -14.48
C ASN A 47 4.07 2.84 -13.48
N ALA A 48 3.38 3.87 -13.97
CA ALA A 48 3.14 5.10 -13.21
C ALA A 48 2.37 4.88 -11.90
N VAL A 49 1.54 3.84 -11.81
CA VAL A 49 0.78 3.52 -10.58
C VAL A 49 1.73 3.05 -9.47
N ALA A 50 2.60 2.09 -9.78
CA ALA A 50 3.60 1.58 -8.82
C ALA A 50 4.59 2.69 -8.42
N GLU A 51 5.07 3.46 -9.39
CA GLU A 51 5.97 4.59 -9.13
C GLU A 51 5.32 5.67 -8.27
N ARG A 52 4.05 6.00 -8.53
CA ARG A 52 3.30 6.96 -7.73
C ARG A 52 3.12 6.49 -6.29
N PHE A 53 2.89 5.20 -6.08
CA PHE A 53 2.81 4.61 -4.75
C PHE A 53 4.15 4.74 -4.00
N VAL A 54 5.27 4.34 -4.62
CA VAL A 54 6.61 4.47 -4.02
C VAL A 54 6.94 5.93 -3.68
N ARG A 55 6.64 6.86 -4.59
CA ARG A 55 6.83 8.30 -4.35
C ARG A 55 6.00 8.80 -3.18
N THR A 56 4.79 8.28 -3.02
CA THR A 56 3.87 8.65 -1.93
C THR A 56 4.43 8.18 -0.58
N ILE A 57 4.89 6.92 -0.49
CA ILE A 57 5.55 6.39 0.72
C ILE A 57 6.79 7.24 1.08
N ARG A 58 7.63 7.57 0.10
CA ARG A 58 8.83 8.38 0.36
C ARG A 58 8.47 9.74 0.92
N ARG A 59 7.64 10.48 0.19
CA ARG A 59 7.25 11.86 0.54
C ARG A 59 6.52 11.96 1.88
N GLU A 60 5.69 10.99 2.23
CA GLU A 60 4.86 11.06 3.44
C GLU A 60 5.51 10.36 4.64
N CYS A 61 6.51 9.51 4.43
CA CYS A 61 7.08 8.68 5.49
C CYS A 61 8.61 8.61 5.46
N LEU A 62 9.19 8.01 4.41
CA LEU A 62 10.61 7.63 4.47
C LEU A 62 11.57 8.81 4.40
N ASP A 63 11.16 9.93 3.81
CA ASP A 63 11.96 11.16 3.79
C ASP A 63 12.01 11.85 5.18
N HIS A 64 11.19 11.38 6.14
CA HIS A 64 11.08 11.93 7.49
C HIS A 64 11.54 10.97 8.60
N VAL A 65 11.98 9.75 8.24
CA VAL A 65 12.37 8.72 9.21
C VAL A 65 13.80 8.28 8.94
N LEU A 66 14.64 8.36 9.97
CA LEU A 66 15.96 7.73 9.94
C LEU A 66 15.80 6.22 10.06
N VAL A 67 16.01 5.52 8.96
CA VAL A 67 15.96 4.05 8.91
C VAL A 67 17.25 3.50 9.51
N LEU A 68 17.11 2.77 10.61
CA LEU A 68 18.24 2.25 11.40
C LEU A 68 18.70 0.86 10.93
N GLY A 69 17.95 0.25 10.00
CA GLY A 69 18.21 -1.08 9.47
C GLY A 69 16.96 -1.69 8.85
N GLU A 70 17.12 -2.86 8.23
CA GLU A 70 16.07 -3.56 7.49
C GLU A 70 14.82 -3.84 8.35
N ARG A 71 15.00 -4.43 9.54
CA ARG A 71 13.88 -4.70 10.45
C ARG A 71 13.11 -3.44 10.85
N HIS A 72 13.80 -2.32 10.99
CA HIS A 72 13.15 -1.03 11.26
C HIS A 72 12.37 -0.57 10.02
N LEU A 73 12.97 -0.64 8.82
CA LEU A 73 12.29 -0.33 7.57
C LEU A 73 11.02 -1.15 7.37
N GLU A 74 11.08 -2.46 7.55
CA GLU A 74 9.93 -3.36 7.41
C GLU A 74 8.80 -2.99 8.37
N ARG A 75 9.12 -2.70 9.63
CA ARG A 75 8.13 -2.28 10.62
C ARG A 75 7.49 -0.95 10.21
N THR A 76 8.29 0.00 9.77
CA THR A 76 7.83 1.31 9.31
C THR A 76 6.91 1.18 8.09
N LEU A 77 7.32 0.41 7.08
CA LEU A 77 6.52 0.14 5.88
C LEU A 77 5.22 -0.59 6.22
N ARG A 78 5.24 -1.58 7.12
CA ARG A 78 4.02 -2.29 7.55
C ARG A 78 2.99 -1.37 8.18
N VAL A 79 3.44 -0.44 9.02
CA VAL A 79 2.56 0.59 9.62
C VAL A 79 2.04 1.53 8.54
N TYR A 80 2.91 2.00 7.64
CA TYR A 80 2.52 2.90 6.56
C TYR A 80 1.52 2.26 5.59
N VAL A 81 1.74 1.03 5.14
CA VAL A 81 0.83 0.32 4.21
C VAL A 81 -0.56 0.15 4.83
N ARG A 82 -0.62 -0.20 6.12
CA ARG A 82 -1.90 -0.26 6.85
C ARG A 82 -2.60 1.09 6.87
N HIS A 83 -1.86 2.17 7.13
CA HIS A 83 -2.40 3.53 7.10
C HIS A 83 -2.91 3.89 5.69
N TYR A 84 -2.08 3.66 4.66
CA TYR A 84 -2.39 3.94 3.26
C TYR A 84 -3.69 3.25 2.80
N ASN A 85 -3.86 1.97 3.13
CA ASN A 85 -5.02 1.20 2.69
C ASN A 85 -6.29 1.46 3.50
N ARG A 86 -6.19 1.84 4.78
CA ARG A 86 -7.34 1.80 5.71
C ARG A 86 -7.70 3.11 6.40
N GLU A 87 -6.87 4.14 6.28
CA GLU A 87 -7.04 5.39 7.03
C GLU A 87 -6.74 6.63 6.18
N ARG A 88 -5.76 6.55 5.28
CA ARG A 88 -5.36 7.66 4.42
C ARG A 88 -6.48 7.98 3.43
N PRO A 89 -7.01 9.20 3.36
CA PRO A 89 -8.02 9.56 2.37
C PRO A 89 -7.41 9.66 0.97
N HIS A 90 -8.08 9.09 -0.04
CA HIS A 90 -7.61 9.13 -1.43
C HIS A 90 -8.55 9.96 -2.30
N ARG A 91 -8.03 11.03 -2.91
CA ARG A 91 -8.83 11.87 -3.82
C ARG A 91 -9.41 11.10 -5.01
N GLY A 92 -8.67 10.11 -5.54
CA GLY A 92 -9.15 9.25 -6.62
C GLY A 92 -10.27 8.30 -6.21
N LEU A 93 -10.56 8.18 -4.91
CA LEU A 93 -11.61 7.35 -4.34
C LEU A 93 -12.64 8.21 -3.56
N SER A 94 -12.85 9.47 -3.95
CA SER A 94 -13.78 10.38 -3.25
C SER A 94 -13.51 10.49 -1.75
N LEU A 95 -12.23 10.59 -1.38
CA LEU A 95 -11.72 10.63 0.00
C LEU A 95 -11.94 9.35 0.82
N GLN A 96 -12.38 8.25 0.18
CA GLN A 96 -12.42 6.92 0.78
C GLN A 96 -11.04 6.26 0.79
N THR A 97 -10.97 5.12 1.47
CA THR A 97 -9.79 4.27 1.60
C THR A 97 -9.88 3.04 0.67
N PRO A 98 -8.75 2.51 0.14
CA PRO A 98 -8.72 1.35 -0.73
C PRO A 98 -9.36 0.10 -0.12
N GLU A 99 -9.18 -0.10 1.17
CA GLU A 99 -9.92 -1.06 1.97
C GLU A 99 -11.04 -0.30 2.68
N PRO A 100 -12.29 -0.36 2.18
CA PRO A 100 -13.40 0.35 2.79
C PRO A 100 -13.61 -0.21 4.19
N ARG A 101 -13.75 0.69 5.16
CA ARG A 101 -14.29 0.34 6.47
C ARG A 101 -15.72 0.82 6.57
N PRO A 102 -16.56 0.15 7.37
CA PRO A 102 -17.85 0.69 7.73
C PRO A 102 -17.62 2.09 8.28
N THR A 103 -18.15 3.11 7.61
CA THR A 103 -18.21 4.44 8.19
C THR A 103 -19.12 4.33 9.41
N PRO A 104 -18.65 4.66 10.63
CA PRO A 104 -19.55 4.72 11.77
C PRO A 104 -20.65 5.71 11.43
N ASN A 105 -21.88 5.23 11.34
CA ASN A 105 -23.03 6.10 11.11
C ASN A 105 -23.31 6.83 12.41
N ARG A 106 -22.62 7.93 12.69
CA ARG A 106 -22.92 8.87 13.79
C ARG A 106 -22.10 10.14 13.65
N ALA A 107 -22.80 11.27 13.63
CA ALA A 107 -22.22 12.60 13.86
C ALA A 107 -21.74 12.76 15.33
N ASP A 108 -22.11 11.82 16.20
CA ASP A 108 -21.84 11.85 17.63
C ASP A 108 -20.68 10.91 18.03
N GLY A 109 -19.92 11.34 19.04
CA GLY A 109 -18.78 10.60 19.60
C GLY A 109 -17.48 11.40 19.57
N GLU A 110 -16.65 11.20 20.59
CA GLU A 110 -15.36 11.90 20.75
C GLU A 110 -14.40 11.54 19.60
N VAL A 111 -13.76 12.56 19.03
CA VAL A 111 -12.70 12.36 18.02
C VAL A 111 -11.40 12.08 18.75
N VAL A 112 -10.88 10.86 18.59
CA VAL A 112 -9.60 10.45 19.15
C VAL A 112 -8.53 10.46 18.07
N ARG A 113 -7.41 11.13 18.38
CA ARG A 113 -6.18 11.10 17.58
C ARG A 113 -5.39 9.85 17.95
N VAL A 114 -4.99 9.07 16.95
CA VAL A 114 -4.09 7.94 17.11
C VAL A 114 -2.79 8.22 16.35
N ALA A 115 -1.73 8.49 17.09
CA ALA A 115 -0.40 8.72 16.53
C ALA A 115 0.24 7.41 16.07
N ARG A 116 0.88 7.44 14.90
CA ARG A 116 1.68 6.37 14.32
C ARG A 116 3.07 6.90 13.98
N LEU A 117 4.06 6.00 13.94
CA LEU A 117 5.44 6.32 13.57
C LEU A 117 5.99 7.55 14.32
N GLY A 118 5.85 7.55 15.66
CA GLY A 118 6.32 8.67 16.49
C GLY A 118 5.53 9.98 16.32
N GLY A 119 4.31 9.93 15.75
CA GLY A 119 3.46 11.10 15.54
C GLY A 119 3.57 11.71 14.14
N LEU A 120 4.44 11.17 13.28
CA LEU A 120 4.55 11.53 11.87
C LEU A 120 3.21 11.35 11.14
N ILE A 121 2.50 10.26 11.46
CA ILE A 121 1.19 9.95 10.90
C ILE A 121 0.15 10.06 12.01
N ASN A 122 -0.96 10.73 11.70
CA ASN A 122 -2.06 10.95 12.63
C ASN A 122 -3.35 10.41 12.00
N GLU A 123 -3.87 9.35 12.62
CA GLU A 123 -5.18 8.78 12.28
C GLU A 123 -6.22 9.41 13.23
N TYR A 124 -7.43 9.66 12.73
CA TYR A 124 -8.52 10.21 13.53
C TYR A 124 -9.72 9.28 13.44
N ARG A 125 -10.26 8.89 14.59
CA ARG A 125 -11.43 8.00 14.66
C ARG A 125 -12.41 8.50 15.72
N ARG A 126 -13.69 8.17 15.52
CA ARG A 126 -14.72 8.35 16.55
C ARG A 126 -14.98 7.02 17.23
N PHE A 127 -15.01 7.00 18.56
CA PHE A 127 -15.60 5.89 19.29
C PHE A 127 -17.11 6.11 19.37
N ALA A 128 -17.88 5.05 19.13
CA ALA A 128 -19.30 5.08 19.47
C ALA A 128 -19.40 5.22 21.00
N ALA A 129 -20.15 6.22 21.45
CA ALA A 129 -20.59 6.32 22.84
C ALA A 129 -21.50 5.13 23.19
#